data_AF-A0AAF0J8Z7-F1
#
_entry.id   AF-A0AAF0J8Z7-F1
#
_cell.length_a   1.000
_cell.length_b   1.000
_cell.length_c   1.000
_cell.angle_alpha   90.00
_cell.angle_beta   90.00
_cell.angle_gamma   90.00
#
_symmetry.space_group_name_H-M   'P 1'
#
loop_
_entity.id
_entity.type
_entity.pdbx_description
1 polymer ?
#
loop_
_entity_poly.entity_id
_entity_poly.type
_entity_poly.pdbx_seq_one_letter_code
_entity_poly.pdbx_strand_id
1 'polypeptide(L)'
;MSVPLRWALGPVRTLRTSRGAWSQRRWDMDLPTESDMPPTLDAIDALAPAARARRAKGESDAEFARTRWETAFRSVRDSFTRPQLYDLAKEAQLRNIRSSLPKAELVRAFLEQRFSLKNPDVLGDASAFVPLELGDVFLLARNGRNLFEAARDADATVSIEKRDGQTGAAVRGTEQGIATLSDWLSSFCAHIHKASIEADAPLGLVHMIAERSGCYLEKEGKEIHMRFTDATAAHTAAVLLQQYNSRTSASHLACLGAPSKPLIPLPYAPGTLHSLADAYAMKSEHVRYTAPQHAAFATTGLSHVDLEGLREAAAPAPLPIELLGGEWKTHLRVAFGHAVWPATSQPTSLSDLAPSLFLPSTPPSCMRATELGPYTAGAEKEAEQVRLYYRATLDARPLDLVITLHTTPERSIFQEAQWIVQSSTDVLCPAASIDARISAQSTAPMHTRALRETALDTYLQSINAWGDVASPGVDALAPDAAPHHAPLAPRTLGMRLGDDFLHLSLYRTETVVQRTTPYKLQDEPEDEPILHLYKEATKTDAMQGFAIAATINWTHWPSSDEQVELLSELVRTPYLSLGRQAS
;
A
#
# COMPACT_ATOMS: atom_id res chain seq x y z
N MET A 1 -30.12 0.54 -37.33
CA MET A 1 -29.69 -0.70 -36.65
C MET A 1 -28.39 -0.41 -35.94
N SER A 2 -28.32 -0.88 -34.70
CA SER A 2 -27.71 -0.22 -33.56
C SER A 2 -26.53 -1.01 -33.02
N VAL A 3 -25.41 -0.32 -32.83
CA VAL A 3 -24.24 -0.73 -32.05
C VAL A 3 -24.05 0.30 -30.91
N PRO A 4 -24.08 -0.09 -29.63
CA PRO A 4 -23.64 0.71 -28.48
C PRO A 4 -22.20 0.30 -28.07
N LEU A 5 -21.36 1.03 -27.33
CA LEU A 5 -21.42 2.25 -26.54
C LEU A 5 -19.99 2.83 -26.55
N ARG A 6 -19.81 4.04 -27.11
CA ARG A 6 -18.55 4.82 -26.99
C ARG A 6 -18.60 5.58 -25.67
N TRP A 7 -17.61 5.39 -24.80
CA TRP A 7 -17.41 6.27 -23.65
C TRP A 7 -16.94 7.64 -24.13
N ALA A 8 -17.63 8.66 -23.64
CA ALA A 8 -17.63 10.02 -24.13
C ALA A 8 -16.33 10.75 -23.81
N LEU A 9 -15.60 11.15 -24.86
CA LEU A 9 -14.73 12.31 -24.84
C LEU A 9 -15.49 13.46 -25.51
N GLY A 10 -15.93 14.42 -24.72
CA GLY A 10 -16.64 15.62 -25.17
C GLY A 10 -16.62 16.70 -24.08
N PRO A 11 -16.68 17.98 -24.46
CA PRO A 11 -15.69 18.97 -24.03
C PRO A 11 -16.21 19.92 -22.95
N VAL A 12 -15.37 20.30 -21.99
CA VAL A 12 -15.66 21.46 -21.12
C VAL A 12 -14.90 22.68 -21.61
N ARG A 13 -15.71 23.60 -22.10
CA ARG A 13 -15.39 24.95 -22.54
C ARG A 13 -14.56 25.70 -21.50
N THR A 14 -13.40 26.15 -21.95
CA THR A 14 -12.70 27.33 -21.45
C THR A 14 -13.56 28.56 -21.71
N LEU A 15 -13.97 29.26 -20.66
CA LEU A 15 -14.42 30.65 -20.78
C LEU A 15 -13.18 31.54 -20.82
N ARG A 16 -12.79 31.88 -22.05
CA ARG A 16 -11.93 33.00 -22.40
C ARG A 16 -12.83 34.04 -23.05
N THR A 17 -12.87 35.25 -22.51
CA THR A 17 -13.07 36.48 -23.31
C THR A 17 -12.18 37.55 -22.68
N SER A 18 -10.96 37.82 -23.17
CA SER A 18 -10.56 38.42 -24.46
C SER A 18 -10.72 39.94 -24.49
N ARG A 19 -9.58 40.64 -24.52
CA ARG A 19 -9.17 41.72 -25.45
C ARG A 19 -8.09 42.56 -24.74
N GLY A 20 -6.92 42.82 -25.32
CA GLY A 20 -6.44 42.52 -26.65
C GLY A 20 -4.93 42.69 -26.71
N ALA A 21 -4.35 42.13 -27.77
CA ALA A 21 -3.08 42.60 -28.29
C ALA A 21 -3.16 44.12 -28.55
N TRP A 22 -2.02 44.79 -28.55
CA TRP A 22 -1.56 45.69 -29.61
C TRP A 22 -0.19 46.25 -29.18
N SER A 23 0.79 46.08 -30.08
CA SER A 23 1.95 46.93 -30.32
C SER A 23 2.85 47.34 -29.15
N GLN A 24 4.12 46.93 -29.26
CA GLN A 24 5.29 47.82 -29.22
C GLN A 24 4.96 49.30 -28.95
N ARG A 25 5.35 49.79 -27.78
CA ARG A 25 5.98 51.10 -27.66
C ARG A 25 6.95 51.06 -26.49
N ARG A 26 8.23 51.03 -26.86
CA ARG A 26 9.33 51.70 -26.14
C ARG A 26 8.79 52.88 -25.33
N TRP A 27 9.07 52.86 -24.05
CA TRP A 27 9.67 54.02 -23.43
C TRP A 27 10.97 53.54 -22.82
N ASP A 28 12.06 53.86 -23.52
CA ASP A 28 13.35 54.07 -22.89
C ASP A 28 13.12 55.04 -21.72
N MET A 29 13.40 54.56 -20.52
CA MET A 29 14.02 55.39 -19.52
C MET A 29 15.22 54.60 -19.04
N ASP A 30 16.31 54.74 -19.79
CA ASP A 30 17.65 54.64 -19.24
C ASP A 30 17.68 55.43 -17.93
N LEU A 31 17.76 54.71 -16.82
CA LEU A 31 18.31 55.24 -15.59
C LEU A 31 19.46 54.30 -15.22
N PRO A 32 20.71 54.71 -15.45
CA PRO A 32 21.86 53.89 -15.10
C PRO A 32 22.02 53.93 -13.59
N THR A 33 22.01 52.76 -12.96
CA THR A 33 22.83 52.51 -11.78
C THR A 33 23.23 51.04 -11.77
N GLU A 34 24.04 50.65 -12.77
CA GLU A 34 25.15 49.75 -12.49
C GLU A 34 26.03 50.43 -11.44
N SER A 35 25.75 50.12 -10.18
CA SER A 35 26.78 50.10 -9.17
C SER A 35 27.28 48.66 -9.15
N ASP A 36 28.34 48.37 -9.90
CA ASP A 36 29.16 47.15 -9.81
C ASP A 36 29.82 46.98 -8.42
N MET A 37 29.51 47.85 -7.46
CA MET A 37 29.94 47.70 -6.08
C MET A 37 29.11 46.59 -5.42
N PRO A 38 29.75 45.60 -4.78
CA PRO A 38 29.03 44.65 -3.94
C PRO A 38 28.22 45.44 -2.89
N PRO A 39 26.99 45.01 -2.58
CA PRO A 39 26.20 45.72 -1.59
C PRO A 39 26.97 45.75 -0.27
N THR A 40 27.03 46.93 0.36
CA THR A 40 27.77 47.17 1.59
C THR A 40 26.83 47.22 2.79
N LEU A 41 27.38 47.06 3.99
CA LEU A 41 26.63 47.23 5.24
C LEU A 41 25.99 48.63 5.35
N ASP A 42 26.65 49.67 4.83
CA ASP A 42 26.13 51.03 4.82
C ASP A 42 24.83 51.16 3.99
N ALA A 43 24.69 50.37 2.92
CA ALA A 43 23.48 50.34 2.11
C ALA A 43 22.29 49.70 2.84
N ILE A 44 22.55 48.71 3.71
CA ILE A 44 21.54 48.17 4.61
C ILE A 44 21.19 49.20 5.68
N ASP A 45 22.18 49.85 6.30
CA ASP A 45 21.95 50.81 7.38
C ASP A 45 21.19 52.06 6.90
N ALA A 46 21.32 52.43 5.62
CA ALA A 46 20.52 53.48 4.99
C ALA A 46 19.02 53.14 4.94
N LEU A 47 18.64 51.86 4.99
CA LEU A 47 17.25 51.39 5.07
C LEU A 47 16.74 51.28 6.51
N ALA A 48 17.57 51.60 7.52
CA ALA A 48 17.11 51.63 8.90
C ALA A 48 15.93 52.62 9.02
N PRO A 49 14.82 52.25 9.67
CA PRO A 49 13.68 53.13 9.78
C PRO A 49 14.09 54.40 10.52
N ALA A 50 14.01 55.53 9.80
CA ALA A 50 14.49 56.82 10.27
C ALA A 50 14.05 57.09 11.71
N ALA A 51 14.98 57.54 12.56
CA ALA A 51 14.73 57.90 13.95
C ALA A 51 13.65 59.00 14.12
N ARG A 52 13.16 59.59 13.02
CA ARG A 52 12.14 60.64 12.94
C ARG A 52 10.86 60.20 12.22
N ALA A 53 10.53 58.91 12.18
CA ALA A 53 9.21 58.48 11.69
C ALA A 53 8.10 59.17 12.53
N ARG A 54 7.25 59.97 11.88
CA ARG A 54 6.17 60.70 12.56
C ARG A 54 5.01 59.74 12.83
N ARG A 55 4.67 59.57 14.11
CA ARG A 55 3.47 58.88 14.56
C ARG A 55 2.21 59.57 14.02
N ALA A 56 1.26 58.81 13.52
CA ALA A 56 -0.01 59.38 13.08
C ALA A 56 -0.83 59.86 14.28
N LYS A 57 -1.62 60.93 14.11
CA LYS A 57 -2.43 61.50 15.20
C LYS A 57 -3.51 60.50 15.62
N GLY A 58 -3.38 59.92 16.81
CA GLY A 58 -4.31 58.93 17.37
C GLY A 58 -3.83 57.47 17.32
N GLU A 59 -2.66 57.19 16.75
CA GLU A 59 -2.08 55.84 16.65
C GLU A 59 -1.55 55.37 18.02
N SER A 60 -1.84 54.14 18.43
CA SER A 60 -1.29 53.56 19.66
C SER A 60 0.20 53.22 19.51
N ASP A 61 0.94 53.04 20.62
CA ASP A 61 2.38 52.70 20.55
C ASP A 61 2.61 51.33 19.90
N ALA A 62 1.67 50.40 20.07
CA ALA A 62 1.70 49.07 19.46
C ALA A 62 1.46 49.12 17.95
N GLU A 63 0.48 49.90 17.49
CA GLU A 63 0.22 50.08 16.05
C GLU A 63 1.38 50.78 15.36
N PHE A 64 1.95 51.82 15.99
CA PHE A 64 3.11 52.51 15.45
C PHE A 64 4.34 51.60 15.34
N ALA A 65 4.58 50.74 16.34
CA ALA A 65 5.65 49.75 16.30
C ALA A 65 5.43 48.71 15.18
N ARG A 66 4.18 48.28 14.96
CA ARG A 66 3.80 47.34 13.91
C ARG A 66 3.99 47.92 12.51
N THR A 67 3.48 49.12 12.26
CA THR A 67 3.66 49.83 10.99
C THR A 67 5.14 50.02 10.66
N ARG A 68 5.94 50.42 11.66
CA ARG A 68 7.39 50.60 11.52
C ARG A 68 8.12 49.30 11.17
N TRP A 69 7.74 48.19 11.80
CA TRP A 69 8.30 46.87 11.51
C TRP A 69 7.96 46.40 10.10
N GLU A 70 6.69 46.49 9.70
CA GLU A 70 6.25 46.04 8.37
C GLU A 70 6.90 46.85 7.23
N THR A 71 7.02 48.17 7.38
CA THR A 71 7.70 49.02 6.40
C THR A 71 9.18 48.67 6.29
N ALA A 72 9.88 48.50 7.41
CA ALA A 72 11.30 48.14 7.41
C ALA A 72 11.52 46.73 6.82
N PHE A 73 10.66 45.77 7.14
CA PHE A 73 10.71 44.42 6.60
C PHE A 73 10.57 44.41 5.07
N ARG A 74 9.58 45.12 4.52
CA ARG A 74 9.39 45.22 3.06
C ARG A 74 10.58 45.90 2.40
N SER A 75 11.07 47.01 2.98
CA SER A 75 12.20 47.76 2.43
C SER A 75 13.45 46.89 2.29
N VAL A 76 13.88 46.21 3.36
CA VAL A 76 15.09 45.36 3.32
C VAL A 76 14.87 44.13 2.41
N ARG A 77 13.67 43.54 2.44
CA ARG A 77 13.36 42.37 1.61
C ARG A 77 13.36 42.69 0.12
N ASP A 78 12.88 43.86 -0.27
CA ASP A 78 12.73 44.21 -1.68
C ASP A 78 14.04 44.81 -2.25
N SER A 79 14.90 45.41 -1.41
CA SER A 79 16.19 46.00 -1.83
C SER A 79 17.33 45.00 -2.06
N PHE A 80 17.31 43.82 -1.45
CA PHE A 80 18.43 42.86 -1.53
C PHE A 80 17.98 41.46 -1.94
N THR A 81 18.84 40.73 -2.63
CA THR A 81 18.64 39.30 -2.90
C THR A 81 19.05 38.45 -1.68
N ARG A 82 18.61 37.19 -1.62
CA ARG A 82 18.97 36.28 -0.51
C ARG A 82 20.49 36.09 -0.37
N PRO A 83 21.27 35.84 -1.44
CA PRO A 83 22.73 35.69 -1.32
C PRO A 83 23.39 36.94 -0.73
N GLN A 84 23.01 38.13 -1.21
CA GLN A 84 23.52 39.41 -0.72
C GLN A 84 23.21 39.62 0.78
N LEU A 85 21.97 39.34 1.21
CA LEU A 85 21.61 39.41 2.64
C LEU A 85 22.41 38.43 3.50
N TYR A 86 22.74 37.26 2.98
CA TYR A 86 23.51 36.26 3.71
C TYR A 86 24.97 36.70 3.89
N ASP A 87 25.59 37.25 2.84
CA ASP A 87 26.96 37.76 2.91
C ASP A 87 27.05 38.98 3.82
N LEU A 88 26.09 39.91 3.70
CA LEU A 88 25.97 41.07 4.61
C LEU A 88 25.70 40.65 6.05
N ALA A 89 24.93 39.59 6.30
CA ALA A 89 24.64 39.12 7.65
C ALA A 89 25.89 38.55 8.33
N LYS A 90 26.78 37.93 7.54
CA LYS A 90 28.11 37.50 8.01
C LYS A 90 29.03 38.68 8.28
N GLU A 91 29.06 39.66 7.38
CA GLU A 91 29.85 40.89 7.55
C GLU A 91 29.39 41.66 8.80
N ALA A 92 28.08 41.70 9.05
CA ALA A 92 27.44 42.31 10.22
C ALA A 92 27.61 41.53 11.53
N GLN A 93 28.21 40.32 11.50
CA GLN A 93 28.33 39.42 12.65
C GLN A 93 26.99 39.13 13.36
N LEU A 94 25.91 38.96 12.59
CA LEU A 94 24.61 38.58 13.16
C LEU A 94 24.66 37.16 13.74
N ARG A 95 24.00 36.94 14.87
CA ARG A 95 23.96 35.64 15.56
C ARG A 95 23.01 34.67 14.85
N ASN A 96 23.34 33.38 14.92
CA ASN A 96 22.52 32.26 14.44
C ASN A 96 22.25 32.21 12.92
N ILE A 97 23.09 32.85 12.10
CA ILE A 97 22.93 32.84 10.64
C ILE A 97 23.48 31.53 10.04
N ARG A 98 22.61 30.74 9.39
CA ARG A 98 22.96 29.52 8.64
C ARG A 98 22.72 29.71 7.15
N SER A 99 23.50 29.01 6.30
CA SER A 99 23.35 29.06 4.84
C SER A 99 21.98 28.62 4.34
N SER A 100 21.26 27.79 5.10
CA SER A 100 19.93 27.28 4.78
C SER A 100 18.78 28.25 5.12
N LEU A 101 19.04 29.35 5.82
CA LEU A 101 17.98 30.26 6.25
C LEU A 101 17.23 30.87 5.04
N PRO A 102 15.89 30.90 5.07
CA PRO A 102 15.10 31.55 4.03
C PRO A 102 15.26 33.07 4.10
N LYS A 103 15.03 33.75 2.98
CA LYS A 103 15.21 35.21 2.84
C LYS A 103 14.50 36.01 3.93
N ALA A 104 13.27 35.61 4.29
CA ALA A 104 12.48 36.27 5.31
C ALA A 104 13.13 36.24 6.70
N GLU A 105 13.76 35.13 7.08
CA GLU A 105 14.45 34.99 8.37
C GLU A 105 15.75 35.80 8.43
N LEU A 106 16.45 35.92 7.30
CA LEU A 106 17.61 36.82 7.21
C LEU A 106 17.20 38.28 7.40
N VAL A 107 16.09 38.70 6.78
CA VAL A 107 15.54 40.05 6.98
C VAL A 107 15.14 40.27 8.45
N ARG A 108 14.46 39.31 9.08
CA ARG A 108 14.12 39.39 10.52
C ARG A 108 15.37 39.59 11.38
N ALA A 109 16.43 38.81 11.14
CA ALA A 109 17.68 38.95 11.89
C ALA A 109 18.29 40.36 11.78
N PHE A 110 18.24 41.00 10.61
CA PHE A 110 18.68 42.39 10.46
C PHE A 110 17.81 43.37 11.24
N LEU A 111 16.49 43.23 11.18
CA LEU A 111 15.57 44.12 11.90
C LEU A 111 15.75 44.01 13.42
N GLU A 112 15.92 42.80 13.96
CA GLU A 112 16.04 42.54 15.40
C GLU A 112 17.41 42.88 15.95
N GLN A 113 18.46 42.38 15.31
CA GLN A 113 19.81 42.43 15.87
C GLN A 113 20.59 43.67 15.44
N ARG A 114 20.32 44.21 14.24
CA ARG A 114 21.01 45.39 13.70
C ARG A 114 20.21 46.67 13.89
N PHE A 115 18.90 46.65 13.60
CA PHE A 115 18.03 47.85 13.77
C PHE A 115 17.33 47.93 15.13
N SER A 116 17.51 46.94 16.00
CA SER A 116 16.90 46.90 17.34
C SER A 116 15.36 47.06 17.32
N LEU A 117 14.71 46.61 16.26
CA LEU A 117 13.26 46.58 16.17
C LEU A 117 12.75 45.28 16.79
N LYS A 118 11.61 45.33 17.48
CA LYS A 118 10.96 44.12 17.99
C LYS A 118 9.87 43.70 17.02
N ASN A 119 9.83 42.40 16.71
CA ASN A 119 8.79 41.83 15.88
C ASN A 119 7.43 41.92 16.61
N PRO A 120 6.44 42.67 16.08
CA PRO A 120 5.12 42.81 16.69
C PRO A 120 4.28 41.52 16.64
N ASP A 121 4.65 40.56 15.76
CA ASP A 121 3.96 39.28 15.60
C ASP A 121 4.57 38.16 16.47
N VAL A 122 5.60 38.46 17.27
CA VAL A 122 6.06 37.56 18.34
C VAL A 122 5.07 37.69 19.49
N LEU A 123 3.95 36.96 19.36
CA LEU A 123 3.13 36.54 20.49
C LEU A 123 4.07 35.86 21.49
N GLY A 124 3.96 36.24 22.77
CA GLY A 124 5.00 36.05 23.79
C GLY A 124 5.67 34.67 23.79
N ASP A 125 6.93 34.66 24.23
CA ASP A 125 7.82 33.48 24.37
C ASP A 125 7.33 32.41 25.37
N ALA A 126 6.03 32.27 25.59
CA ALA A 126 5.48 31.11 26.26
C ALA A 126 5.76 29.90 25.36
N SER A 127 6.54 28.97 25.89
CA SER A 127 6.83 27.70 25.24
C SER A 127 6.58 26.57 26.22
N ALA A 128 5.76 25.61 25.80
CA ALA A 128 5.57 24.37 26.53
C ALA A 128 6.29 23.24 25.78
N PHE A 129 6.84 22.29 26.54
CA PHE A 129 7.39 21.07 25.98
C PHE A 129 6.58 19.90 26.53
N VAL A 130 5.94 19.16 25.63
CA VAL A 130 5.19 17.95 25.95
C VAL A 130 6.10 16.77 25.61
N PRO A 131 6.65 16.05 26.60
CA PRO A 131 7.49 14.88 26.35
C PRO A 131 6.64 13.74 25.80
N LEU A 132 7.16 13.03 24.79
CA LEU A 132 6.44 11.98 24.07
C LEU A 132 7.35 10.76 23.83
N GLU A 133 6.78 9.56 23.90
CA GLU A 133 7.51 8.36 23.49
C GLU A 133 7.78 8.40 21.96
N LEU A 134 8.86 7.75 21.50
CA LEU A 134 9.19 7.69 20.08
C LEU A 134 8.05 7.12 19.21
N GLY A 135 7.31 6.15 19.74
CA GLY A 135 6.15 5.59 19.06
C GLY A 135 4.99 6.58 18.91
N ASP A 136 4.78 7.44 19.91
CA ASP A 136 3.74 8.46 19.86
C ASP A 136 4.10 9.57 18.87
N VAL A 137 5.38 9.95 18.82
CA VAL A 137 5.92 10.88 17.82
C VAL A 137 5.75 10.33 16.40
N PHE A 138 5.97 9.03 16.20
CA PHE A 138 5.72 8.38 14.90
C PHE A 138 4.25 8.48 14.47
N LEU A 139 3.32 8.19 15.39
CA LEU A 139 1.87 8.26 15.13
C LEU A 139 1.38 9.70 14.92
N LEU A 140 1.95 10.66 15.66
CA LEU A 140 1.71 12.10 15.47
C LEU A 140 2.19 12.56 14.09
N ALA A 141 3.38 12.13 13.66
CA ALA A 141 3.92 12.49 12.36
C ALA A 141 3.02 11.97 11.22
N ARG A 142 2.44 10.77 11.36
CA ARG A 142 1.44 10.26 10.41
C ARG A 142 0.13 11.04 10.42
N ASN A 143 -0.30 11.51 11.59
CA ASN A 143 -1.46 12.37 11.75
C ASN A 143 -1.11 13.87 11.64
N GLY A 144 0.00 14.21 10.97
CA GLY A 144 0.55 15.57 10.93
C GLY A 144 -0.44 16.60 10.41
N ARG A 145 -1.33 16.23 9.48
CA ARG A 145 -2.39 17.12 9.01
C ARG A 145 -3.30 17.58 10.15
N ASN A 146 -3.82 16.66 10.94
CA ASN A 146 -4.71 16.97 12.07
C ASN A 146 -3.97 17.79 13.14
N LEU A 147 -2.69 17.48 13.37
CA LEU A 147 -1.83 18.24 14.28
C LEU A 147 -1.66 19.70 13.83
N PHE A 148 -1.36 19.93 12.54
CA PHE A 148 -1.19 21.29 12.01
C PHE A 148 -2.50 22.06 11.92
N GLU A 149 -3.63 21.37 11.64
CA GLU A 149 -4.97 21.97 11.71
C GLU A 149 -5.28 22.39 13.16
N ALA A 150 -5.07 21.51 14.15
CA ALA A 150 -5.27 21.83 15.57
C ALA A 150 -4.35 22.97 16.06
N ALA A 151 -3.09 23.00 15.63
CA ALA A 151 -2.16 24.07 15.97
C ALA A 151 -2.62 25.42 15.41
N ARG A 152 -3.07 25.44 14.15
CA ARG A 152 -3.60 26.65 13.51
C ARG A 152 -4.87 27.13 14.20
N ASP A 153 -5.80 26.24 14.52
CA ASP A 153 -7.07 26.58 15.15
C ASP A 153 -6.87 27.08 16.61
N ALA A 154 -5.76 26.70 17.24
CA ALA A 154 -5.34 27.18 18.56
C ALA A 154 -4.44 28.44 18.52
N ASP A 155 -4.19 29.04 17.36
CA ASP A 155 -3.21 30.13 17.18
C ASP A 155 -1.84 29.81 17.80
N ALA A 156 -1.40 28.56 17.63
CA ALA A 156 -0.14 28.04 18.15
C ALA A 156 0.72 27.42 17.03
N THR A 157 2.00 27.27 17.33
CA THR A 157 2.98 26.58 16.48
C THR A 157 3.52 25.37 17.22
N VAL A 158 3.78 24.29 16.48
CA VAL A 158 4.30 23.04 17.03
C VAL A 158 5.50 22.56 16.23
N SER A 159 6.55 22.13 16.94
CA SER A 159 7.74 21.49 16.39
C SER A 159 8.07 20.24 17.18
N ILE A 160 8.60 19.21 16.52
CA ILE A 160 9.16 18.05 17.20
C ILE A 160 10.62 18.34 17.53
N GLU A 161 10.97 18.32 18.80
CA GLU A 161 12.29 18.68 19.31
C GLU A 161 12.81 17.64 20.30
N LYS A 162 14.14 17.60 20.48
CA LYS A 162 14.78 16.83 21.54
C LYS A 162 15.30 17.79 22.61
N ARG A 163 14.78 17.70 23.83
CA ARG A 163 15.12 18.55 24.98
C ARG A 163 15.47 17.66 26.17
N ASP A 164 16.59 17.94 26.83
CA ASP A 164 17.03 17.23 28.05
C ASP A 164 17.06 15.69 27.92
N GLY A 165 17.42 15.19 26.74
CA GLY A 165 17.48 13.75 26.45
C GLY A 165 16.13 13.11 26.08
N GLN A 166 15.03 13.83 26.19
CA GLN A 166 13.68 13.40 25.80
C GLN A 166 13.30 13.96 24.42
N THR A 167 12.55 13.18 23.64
CA THR A 167 11.93 13.65 22.40
C THR A 167 10.48 14.07 22.72
N GLY A 168 9.98 15.12 22.09
CA GLY A 168 8.64 15.62 22.39
C GLY A 168 8.17 16.71 21.43
N ALA A 169 6.98 17.24 21.69
CA ALA A 169 6.41 18.35 20.96
C ALA A 169 6.68 19.67 21.72
N ALA A 170 7.37 20.60 21.08
CA ALA A 170 7.50 21.97 21.54
C ALA A 170 6.36 22.81 20.97
N VAL A 171 5.55 23.40 21.84
CA VAL A 171 4.40 24.24 21.49
C VAL A 171 4.73 25.69 21.83
N ARG A 172 4.53 26.61 20.90
CA ARG A 172 4.77 28.05 21.08
C ARG A 172 3.57 28.86 20.59
N GLY A 173 3.12 29.84 21.36
CA GLY A 173 1.94 30.64 21.03
C GLY A 173 1.44 31.44 22.24
N THR A 174 0.18 31.83 22.22
CA THR A 174 -0.48 32.42 23.41
C THR A 174 -0.60 31.39 24.53
N GLU A 175 -0.69 31.80 25.80
CA GLU A 175 -0.91 30.85 26.92
C GLU A 175 -2.15 29.98 26.70
N GLN A 176 -3.22 30.56 26.17
CA GLN A 176 -4.45 29.85 25.82
C GLN A 176 -4.26 28.88 24.65
N GLY A 177 -3.53 29.29 23.60
CA GLY A 177 -3.22 28.42 22.46
C GLY A 177 -2.32 27.25 22.84
N ILE A 178 -1.35 27.49 23.73
CA ILE A 178 -0.48 26.45 24.30
C ILE A 178 -1.30 25.44 25.11
N ALA A 179 -2.18 25.92 26.00
CA ALA A 179 -3.05 25.03 26.79
C ALA A 179 -3.94 24.18 25.86
N THR A 180 -4.61 24.82 24.89
CA THR A 180 -5.51 24.14 23.94
C THR A 180 -4.79 23.07 23.13
N LEU A 181 -3.60 23.37 22.59
CA LEU A 181 -2.84 22.39 21.81
C LEU A 181 -2.22 21.29 22.68
N SER A 182 -1.85 21.60 23.93
CA SER A 182 -1.35 20.61 24.89
C SER A 182 -2.44 19.64 25.33
N ASP A 183 -3.68 20.12 25.52
CA ASP A 183 -4.85 19.29 25.78
C ASP A 183 -5.18 18.39 24.59
N TRP A 184 -5.08 18.94 23.37
CA TRP A 184 -5.24 18.15 22.14
C TRP A 184 -4.18 17.04 22.04
N LEU A 185 -2.90 17.33 22.30
CA LEU A 185 -1.82 16.36 22.30
C LEU A 185 -2.05 15.26 23.35
N SER A 186 -2.48 15.65 24.55
CA SER A 186 -2.80 14.72 25.63
C SER A 186 -3.98 13.80 25.25
N SER A 187 -5.02 14.38 24.63
CA SER A 187 -6.14 13.61 24.08
C SER A 187 -5.67 12.65 23.00
N PHE A 188 -4.85 13.10 22.04
CA PHE A 188 -4.30 12.24 20.99
C PHE A 188 -3.53 11.05 21.58
N CYS A 189 -2.64 11.29 22.55
CA CYS A 189 -1.90 10.23 23.24
C CYS A 189 -2.82 9.25 23.98
N ALA A 190 -3.92 9.72 24.56
CA ALA A 190 -4.90 8.86 25.22
C ALA A 190 -5.64 7.93 24.22
N HIS A 191 -5.70 8.28 22.94
CA HIS A 191 -6.26 7.44 21.87
C HIS A 191 -5.24 6.45 21.28
N ILE A 192 -4.00 6.42 21.77
CA ILE A 192 -3.00 5.43 21.33
C ILE A 192 -3.22 4.13 22.10
N HIS A 193 -3.53 3.08 21.36
CA HIS A 193 -3.66 1.73 21.87
C HIS A 193 -2.34 0.96 21.76
N LYS A 194 -2.13 0.02 22.69
CA LYS A 194 -0.94 -0.84 22.74
C LYS A 194 -1.35 -2.31 22.63
N ALA A 195 -0.58 -3.10 21.88
CA ALA A 195 -0.73 -4.56 21.78
C ALA A 195 0.64 -5.23 21.63
N SER A 196 0.72 -6.54 21.91
CA SER A 196 1.93 -7.34 21.68
C SER A 196 1.61 -8.61 20.92
N ILE A 197 2.54 -9.04 20.07
CA ILE A 197 2.47 -10.30 19.31
C ILE A 197 3.81 -11.00 19.41
N GLU A 198 3.79 -12.30 19.71
CA GLU A 198 4.98 -13.14 19.65
C GLU A 198 5.33 -13.42 18.17
N ALA A 199 6.49 -12.93 17.72
CA ALA A 199 7.01 -13.16 16.39
C ALA A 199 8.52 -12.91 16.34
N ASP A 200 9.29 -13.86 15.82
CA ASP A 200 10.74 -13.71 15.64
C ASP A 200 11.09 -13.09 14.28
N ALA A 201 10.46 -11.96 13.94
CA ALA A 201 10.68 -11.27 12.69
C ALA A 201 12.02 -10.51 12.68
N PRO A 202 12.78 -10.49 11.57
CA PRO A 202 13.97 -9.65 11.47
C PRO A 202 13.57 -8.16 11.49
N LEU A 203 14.42 -7.30 12.07
CA LEU A 203 14.12 -5.85 12.23
C LEU A 203 13.72 -5.17 10.92
N GLY A 204 14.34 -5.54 9.80
CA GLY A 204 13.97 -5.02 8.48
C GLY A 204 12.51 -5.33 8.09
N LEU A 205 12.00 -6.51 8.46
CA LEU A 205 10.60 -6.87 8.25
C LEU A 205 9.69 -6.08 9.19
N VAL A 206 10.08 -5.92 10.46
CA VAL A 206 9.33 -5.13 11.45
C VAL A 206 9.16 -3.68 10.98
N HIS A 207 10.24 -3.03 10.53
CA HIS A 207 10.18 -1.66 9.99
C HIS A 207 9.27 -1.58 8.75
N MET A 208 9.34 -2.58 7.86
CA MET A 208 8.48 -2.65 6.68
C MET A 208 7.00 -2.75 7.08
N ILE A 209 6.66 -3.62 8.04
CA ILE A 209 5.28 -3.80 8.52
C ILE A 209 4.79 -2.51 9.20
N ALA A 210 5.63 -1.84 10.00
CA ALA A 210 5.29 -0.57 10.65
C ALA A 210 4.93 0.51 9.61
N GLU A 211 5.75 0.64 8.57
CA GLU A 211 5.51 1.60 7.50
C GLU A 211 4.24 1.29 6.71
N ARG A 212 3.88 0.01 6.55
CA ARG A 212 2.67 -0.38 5.79
C ARG A 212 1.39 -0.26 6.58
N SER A 213 1.39 -0.83 7.78
CA SER A 213 0.24 -0.81 8.66
C SER A 213 -0.06 0.60 9.15
N GLY A 214 0.96 1.46 9.28
CA GLY A 214 0.84 2.72 10.00
C GLY A 214 0.87 2.57 11.52
N CYS A 215 1.15 1.36 12.01
CA CYS A 215 1.49 1.16 13.41
C CYS A 215 2.95 1.50 13.65
N TYR A 216 3.26 1.95 14.87
CA TYR A 216 4.61 1.87 15.37
C TYR A 216 4.87 0.46 15.90
N LEU A 217 5.98 -0.15 15.49
CA LEU A 217 6.37 -1.49 15.93
C LEU A 217 7.77 -1.45 16.54
N GLU A 218 7.91 -2.12 17.68
CA GLU A 218 9.15 -2.21 18.45
C GLU A 218 9.39 -3.68 18.81
N LYS A 219 10.59 -4.21 18.49
CA LYS A 219 10.94 -5.61 18.77
C LYS A 219 11.73 -5.70 20.06
N GLU A 220 11.23 -6.47 21.02
CA GLU A 220 11.92 -6.83 22.27
C GLU A 220 12.01 -8.35 22.38
N GLY A 221 13.19 -8.90 22.07
CA GLY A 221 13.37 -10.36 22.04
C GLY A 221 12.49 -11.03 20.98
N LYS A 222 11.52 -11.86 21.42
CA LYS A 222 10.54 -12.52 20.55
C LYS A 222 9.17 -11.82 20.53
N GLU A 223 9.01 -10.74 21.27
CA GLU A 223 7.78 -9.95 21.26
C GLU A 223 7.94 -8.73 20.35
N ILE A 224 6.86 -8.42 19.65
CA ILE A 224 6.72 -7.19 18.88
C ILE A 224 5.60 -6.37 19.52
N HIS A 225 5.97 -5.25 20.12
CA HIS A 225 5.06 -4.28 20.70
C HIS A 225 4.57 -3.33 19.61
N MET A 226 3.26 -3.16 19.55
CA MET A 226 2.56 -2.37 18.55
C MET A 226 1.87 -1.19 19.24
N ARG A 227 2.05 0.01 18.70
CA ARG A 227 1.27 1.20 19.08
C ARG A 227 0.49 1.70 17.87
N PHE A 228 -0.80 2.00 18.04
CA PHE A 228 -1.68 2.37 16.94
C PHE A 228 -2.86 3.24 17.41
N THR A 229 -3.38 4.08 16.52
CA THR A 229 -4.61 4.85 16.73
C THR A 229 -5.82 4.24 16.02
N ASP A 230 -5.58 3.33 15.06
CA ASP A 230 -6.61 2.69 14.24
C ASP A 230 -6.53 1.16 14.37
N ALA A 231 -7.64 0.52 14.73
CA ALA A 231 -7.72 -0.92 14.90
C ALA A 231 -7.50 -1.70 13.59
N THR A 232 -7.76 -1.09 12.43
CA THR A 232 -7.49 -1.68 11.12
C THR A 232 -6.00 -1.71 10.81
N ALA A 233 -5.27 -0.65 11.16
CA ALA A 233 -3.80 -0.62 11.09
C ALA A 233 -3.18 -1.75 11.91
N ALA A 234 -3.64 -1.92 13.15
CA ALA A 234 -3.19 -3.01 14.02
C ALA A 234 -3.49 -4.40 13.44
N HIS A 235 -4.65 -4.56 12.79
CA HIS A 235 -5.01 -5.80 12.12
C HIS A 235 -4.05 -6.11 10.98
N THR A 236 -3.76 -5.14 10.10
CA THR A 236 -2.81 -5.32 8.99
C THR A 236 -1.42 -5.71 9.50
N ALA A 237 -0.95 -5.08 10.58
CA ALA A 237 0.34 -5.44 11.19
C ALA A 237 0.32 -6.88 11.73
N ALA A 238 -0.72 -7.24 12.48
CA ALA A 238 -0.88 -8.58 13.05
C ALA A 238 -0.94 -9.67 11.98
N VAL A 239 -1.69 -9.44 10.90
CA VAL A 239 -1.82 -10.35 9.77
C VAL A 239 -0.46 -10.58 9.11
N LEU A 240 0.30 -9.52 8.83
CA LEU A 240 1.63 -9.63 8.21
C LEU A 240 2.63 -10.39 9.11
N LEU A 241 2.57 -10.19 10.43
CA LEU A 241 3.39 -10.92 11.39
C LEU A 241 2.97 -12.39 11.50
N GLN A 242 1.67 -12.68 11.49
CA GLN A 242 1.15 -14.06 11.48
C GLN A 242 1.53 -14.78 10.18
N GLN A 243 1.46 -14.11 9.03
CA GLN A 243 1.90 -14.68 7.76
C GLN A 243 3.39 -15.06 7.83
N TYR A 244 4.23 -14.19 8.41
CA TYR A 244 5.65 -14.50 8.64
C TYR A 244 5.85 -15.71 9.55
N ASN A 245 5.16 -15.76 10.70
CA ASN A 245 5.22 -16.89 11.64
C ASN A 245 4.75 -18.20 10.99
N SER A 246 3.80 -18.12 10.05
CA SER A 246 3.34 -19.27 9.25
C SER A 246 4.30 -19.67 8.12
N ARG A 247 5.56 -19.23 8.20
CA ARG A 247 6.66 -19.50 7.25
C ARG A 247 6.52 -18.85 5.88
N THR A 248 5.69 -17.80 5.75
CA THR A 248 5.74 -16.96 4.55
C THR A 248 7.06 -16.21 4.52
N SER A 249 7.80 -16.27 3.41
CA SER A 249 9.11 -15.62 3.34
C SER A 249 8.98 -14.11 3.54
N ALA A 250 9.94 -13.50 4.24
CA ALA A 250 9.99 -12.05 4.45
C ALA A 250 9.98 -11.29 3.11
N SER A 251 10.61 -11.84 2.08
CA SER A 251 10.62 -11.30 0.71
C SER A 251 9.23 -11.32 0.06
N HIS A 252 8.46 -12.39 0.27
CA HIS A 252 7.08 -12.46 -0.22
C HIS A 252 6.21 -11.40 0.44
N LEU A 253 6.30 -11.28 1.77
CA LEU A 253 5.60 -10.21 2.50
C LEU A 253 6.03 -8.83 2.01
N ALA A 254 7.32 -8.64 1.72
CA ALA A 254 7.85 -7.39 1.18
C ALA A 254 7.37 -7.07 -0.25
N CYS A 255 6.87 -8.04 -1.03
CA CYS A 255 6.32 -7.79 -2.36
C CYS A 255 4.81 -7.60 -2.40
N LEU A 256 4.08 -7.93 -1.32
CA LEU A 256 2.66 -7.57 -1.15
C LEU A 256 2.44 -6.07 -0.84
N GLY A 257 3.45 -5.23 -1.06
CA GLY A 257 3.48 -3.84 -0.64
C GLY A 257 2.86 -2.88 -1.63
N ALA A 258 2.37 -1.77 -1.07
CA ALA A 258 1.98 -0.55 -1.77
C ALA A 258 2.91 -0.22 -2.95
N PRO A 259 2.43 -0.38 -4.18
CA PRO A 259 3.03 0.30 -5.29
C PRO A 259 2.75 1.79 -5.20
N SER A 260 3.72 2.65 -5.46
CA SER A 260 3.42 4.07 -5.72
C SER A 260 2.68 4.28 -7.06
N LYS A 261 2.53 3.22 -7.88
CA LYS A 261 1.91 3.20 -9.20
C LYS A 261 1.17 1.87 -9.44
N PRO A 262 0.02 1.85 -10.13
CA PRO A 262 -0.67 0.59 -10.44
C PRO A 262 0.28 -0.43 -11.07
N LEU A 263 0.29 -1.66 -10.54
CA LEU A 263 1.09 -2.76 -11.07
C LEU A 263 0.65 -3.04 -12.49
N ILE A 264 1.56 -2.88 -13.46
CA ILE A 264 1.30 -3.28 -14.83
C ILE A 264 1.93 -4.66 -14.99
N PRO A 265 1.15 -5.75 -15.15
CA PRO A 265 1.70 -7.05 -15.52
C PRO A 265 2.22 -6.93 -16.95
N LEU A 266 3.44 -6.42 -17.11
CA LEU A 266 4.12 -6.40 -18.39
C LEU A 266 4.81 -7.76 -18.60
N PRO A 267 4.71 -8.34 -19.79
CA PRO A 267 5.46 -9.53 -20.14
C PRO A 267 6.96 -9.21 -20.13
N TYR A 268 7.68 -9.81 -19.18
CA TYR A 268 9.13 -9.65 -19.08
C TYR A 268 9.82 -10.48 -20.18
N ALA A 269 10.44 -9.81 -21.16
CA ALA A 269 11.25 -10.52 -22.15
C ALA A 269 12.67 -10.73 -21.61
N PRO A 270 13.33 -11.87 -21.88
CA PRO A 270 14.76 -12.02 -21.61
C PRO A 270 15.52 -10.88 -22.30
N GLY A 271 16.14 -9.98 -21.52
CA GLY A 271 16.90 -8.82 -22.03
C GLY A 271 16.24 -7.44 -21.91
N THR A 272 14.99 -7.33 -21.44
CA THR A 272 14.41 -6.02 -21.11
C THR A 272 14.93 -5.53 -19.75
N LEU A 273 15.93 -4.63 -19.78
CA LEU A 273 16.59 -3.96 -18.65
C LEU A 273 15.67 -3.03 -17.83
N HIS A 274 14.40 -3.37 -17.61
CA HIS A 274 13.55 -2.64 -16.66
C HIS A 274 13.54 -3.42 -15.35
N SER A 275 13.91 -2.75 -14.26
CA SER A 275 14.03 -3.39 -12.95
C SER A 275 12.68 -4.01 -12.56
N LEU A 276 12.67 -5.26 -12.10
CA LEU A 276 11.45 -5.89 -11.56
C LEU A 276 10.87 -5.08 -10.41
N ALA A 277 11.70 -4.27 -9.75
CA ALA A 277 11.30 -3.32 -8.74
C ALA A 277 10.32 -2.28 -9.27
N ASP A 278 10.45 -1.80 -10.50
CA ASP A 278 9.51 -0.81 -11.06
C ASP A 278 8.20 -1.45 -11.55
N ALA A 279 8.27 -2.63 -12.16
CA ALA A 279 7.10 -3.33 -12.72
C ALA A 279 6.20 -3.94 -11.62
N TYR A 280 6.83 -4.50 -10.58
CA TYR A 280 6.16 -5.12 -9.44
C TYR A 280 6.19 -4.27 -8.17
N ALA A 281 6.64 -3.01 -8.29
CA ALA A 281 6.78 -2.06 -7.19
C ALA A 281 7.50 -2.60 -5.94
N MET A 282 8.53 -3.43 -6.16
CA MET A 282 9.31 -4.01 -5.07
C MET A 282 10.32 -2.99 -4.55
N LYS A 283 10.57 -3.02 -3.23
CA LYS A 283 11.55 -2.12 -2.57
C LYS A 283 13.01 -2.49 -2.85
N SER A 284 13.27 -3.71 -3.30
CA SER A 284 14.62 -4.22 -3.58
C SER A 284 14.68 -4.89 -4.94
N GLU A 285 15.84 -4.82 -5.57
CA GLU A 285 16.08 -5.49 -6.84
C GLU A 285 16.00 -7.00 -6.64
N HIS A 286 14.96 -7.60 -7.22
CA HIS A 286 14.94 -9.02 -7.49
C HIS A 286 15.20 -9.23 -8.97
N VAL A 287 15.79 -10.37 -9.29
CA VAL A 287 16.13 -10.79 -10.64
C VAL A 287 15.50 -12.14 -10.93
N ARG A 288 15.00 -12.31 -12.15
CA ARG A 288 14.58 -13.60 -12.69
C ARG A 288 15.81 -14.33 -13.21
N TYR A 289 15.88 -15.64 -13.00
CA TYR A 289 16.94 -16.44 -13.60
C TYR A 289 16.78 -16.48 -15.13
N THR A 290 17.81 -16.02 -15.85
CA THR A 290 17.91 -16.12 -17.31
C THR A 290 19.05 -17.04 -17.66
N ALA A 291 18.79 -18.10 -18.44
CA ALA A 291 19.85 -18.96 -18.92
C ALA A 291 20.80 -18.18 -19.85
N PRO A 292 22.10 -18.56 -19.94
CA PRO A 292 22.99 -18.03 -20.97
C PRO A 292 22.37 -18.24 -22.37
N GLN A 293 22.54 -17.25 -23.25
CA GLN A 293 21.83 -17.07 -24.55
C GLN A 293 21.93 -18.23 -25.57
N HIS A 294 22.49 -19.39 -25.21
CA HIS A 294 22.67 -20.56 -26.08
C HIS A 294 22.13 -21.87 -25.53
N ALA A 295 21.53 -21.90 -24.34
CA ALA A 295 20.86 -23.11 -23.86
C ALA A 295 19.41 -23.12 -24.37
N ALA A 296 19.17 -23.77 -25.52
CA ALA A 296 17.84 -24.21 -25.90
C ALA A 296 17.39 -25.27 -24.89
N PHE A 297 16.91 -24.84 -23.72
CA PHE A 297 16.22 -25.76 -22.83
C PHE A 297 14.87 -26.07 -23.45
N ALA A 298 14.83 -27.25 -24.07
CA ALA A 298 13.62 -27.92 -24.45
C ALA A 298 12.70 -28.04 -23.22
N THR A 299 11.41 -28.12 -23.48
CA THR A 299 10.31 -28.46 -22.57
C THR A 299 10.48 -29.73 -21.71
N THR A 300 11.66 -30.36 -21.70
CA THR A 300 12.03 -31.50 -20.86
C THR A 300 12.09 -31.18 -19.36
N GLY A 301 11.95 -29.91 -18.95
CA GLY A 301 11.85 -29.53 -17.53
C GLY A 301 10.52 -29.90 -16.87
N LEU A 302 9.42 -29.96 -17.63
CA LEU A 302 8.09 -30.31 -17.10
C LEU A 302 7.98 -31.81 -16.74
N SER A 303 8.71 -32.68 -17.46
CA SER A 303 8.74 -34.13 -17.21
C SER A 303 9.48 -34.56 -15.93
N HIS A 304 10.06 -33.61 -15.20
CA HIS A 304 10.76 -33.87 -13.92
C HIS A 304 10.00 -33.33 -12.70
N VAL A 305 8.79 -32.80 -12.87
CA VAL A 305 7.95 -32.37 -11.75
C VAL A 305 7.32 -33.59 -11.10
N ASP A 306 7.62 -33.83 -9.83
CA ASP A 306 7.00 -34.89 -9.02
C ASP A 306 5.58 -34.51 -8.62
N LEU A 307 4.63 -34.73 -9.54
CA LEU A 307 3.22 -34.39 -9.33
C LEU A 307 2.56 -35.30 -8.28
N GLU A 308 2.95 -36.57 -8.20
CA GLU A 308 2.42 -37.48 -7.18
C GLU A 308 2.96 -37.11 -5.79
N GLY A 309 4.25 -36.79 -5.65
CA GLY A 309 4.78 -36.25 -4.39
C GLY A 309 4.11 -34.93 -3.97
N LEU A 310 3.76 -34.06 -4.92
CA LEU A 310 2.93 -32.87 -4.63
C LEU A 310 1.53 -33.24 -4.15
N ARG A 311 0.90 -34.23 -4.78
CA ARG A 311 -0.43 -34.73 -4.41
C ARG A 311 -0.43 -35.31 -3.00
N GLU A 312 0.58 -36.11 -2.67
CA GLU A 312 0.79 -36.67 -1.32
C GLU A 312 1.02 -35.57 -0.29
N ALA A 313 1.83 -34.56 -0.61
CA ALA A 313 2.05 -33.40 0.26
C ALA A 313 0.76 -32.59 0.50
N ALA A 314 -0.13 -32.53 -0.50
CA ALA A 314 -1.45 -31.91 -0.41
C ALA A 314 -2.55 -32.89 0.04
N ALA A 315 -2.20 -34.06 0.59
CA ALA A 315 -3.18 -35.07 0.98
C ALA A 315 -4.19 -34.52 2.01
N PRO A 316 -5.45 -34.98 1.97
CA PRO A 316 -6.51 -34.59 2.90
C PRO A 316 -6.06 -34.54 4.36
N ALA A 317 -6.49 -33.50 5.07
CA ALA A 317 -6.30 -33.40 6.51
C ALA A 317 -7.27 -34.36 7.23
N PRO A 318 -6.85 -35.04 8.31
CA PRO A 318 -7.70 -35.94 9.08
C PRO A 318 -8.67 -35.13 9.97
N LEU A 319 -9.67 -34.48 9.35
CA LEU A 319 -10.70 -33.75 10.07
C LEU A 319 -11.86 -34.69 10.49
N PRO A 320 -12.46 -34.48 11.67
CA PRO A 320 -13.70 -35.14 12.07
C PRO A 320 -14.84 -34.88 11.08
N ILE A 321 -15.73 -35.86 10.93
CA ILE A 321 -16.84 -35.79 9.99
C ILE A 321 -17.81 -34.64 10.31
N GLU A 322 -17.85 -34.20 11.57
CA GLU A 322 -18.67 -33.08 12.04
C GLU A 322 -18.21 -31.73 11.46
N LEU A 323 -16.95 -31.62 11.02
CA LEU A 323 -16.39 -30.44 10.37
C LEU A 323 -16.44 -30.52 8.83
N LEU A 324 -16.70 -31.71 8.28
CA LEU A 324 -16.73 -31.98 6.84
C LEU A 324 -18.18 -32.06 6.33
N GLY A 325 -18.52 -31.21 5.38
CA GLY A 325 -19.82 -31.22 4.71
C GLY A 325 -19.89 -32.18 3.53
N GLY A 326 -18.80 -32.89 3.22
CA GLY A 326 -18.65 -33.73 2.03
C GLY A 326 -17.24 -34.27 1.87
N GLU A 327 -17.02 -35.00 0.79
CA GLU A 327 -15.74 -35.66 0.50
C GLU A 327 -14.66 -34.68 0.08
N TRP A 328 -13.41 -35.05 0.35
CA TRP A 328 -12.24 -34.35 -0.16
C TRP A 328 -12.06 -34.63 -1.65
N LYS A 329 -11.81 -33.57 -2.42
CA LYS A 329 -11.45 -33.63 -3.83
C LYS A 329 -10.08 -33.00 -4.01
N THR A 330 -9.20 -33.70 -4.72
CA THR A 330 -7.87 -33.19 -5.06
C THR A 330 -7.85 -32.76 -6.51
N HIS A 331 -7.39 -31.55 -6.76
CA HIS A 331 -7.25 -30.97 -8.08
C HIS A 331 -5.87 -30.38 -8.32
N LEU A 332 -5.54 -30.23 -9.60
CA LEU A 332 -4.31 -29.58 -10.05
C LEU A 332 -4.61 -28.13 -10.42
N ARG A 333 -3.81 -27.19 -9.89
CA ARG A 333 -3.87 -25.78 -10.23
C ARG A 333 -2.54 -25.30 -10.79
N VAL A 334 -2.59 -24.53 -11.87
CA VAL A 334 -1.43 -23.92 -12.50
C VAL A 334 -1.61 -22.41 -12.51
N ALA A 335 -0.68 -21.71 -11.88
CA ALA A 335 -0.59 -20.25 -11.92
C ALA A 335 0.61 -19.82 -12.77
N PHE A 336 0.50 -18.68 -13.43
CA PHE A 336 1.58 -18.12 -14.24
C PHE A 336 2.18 -16.90 -13.55
N GLY A 337 3.46 -16.65 -13.78
CA GLY A 337 4.17 -15.59 -13.08
C GLY A 337 5.67 -15.57 -13.32
N HIS A 338 6.41 -15.02 -12.38
CA HIS A 338 7.87 -14.99 -12.44
C HIS A 338 8.46 -15.46 -11.12
N ALA A 339 9.33 -16.46 -11.19
CA ALA A 339 10.14 -16.90 -10.07
C ALA A 339 11.39 -16.00 -9.97
N VAL A 340 11.60 -15.37 -8.82
CA VAL A 340 12.63 -14.33 -8.64
C VAL A 340 13.46 -14.54 -7.37
N TRP A 341 14.68 -14.02 -7.41
CA TRP A 341 15.66 -14.04 -6.31
C TRP A 341 16.14 -12.63 -6.02
N PRO A 342 16.57 -12.30 -4.78
CA PRO A 342 17.32 -11.07 -4.54
C PRO A 342 18.49 -10.98 -5.52
N ALA A 343 18.75 -9.79 -6.06
CA ALA A 343 19.86 -9.58 -7.01
C ALA A 343 21.22 -10.03 -6.44
N THR A 344 21.38 -9.94 -5.12
CA THR A 344 22.58 -10.38 -4.39
C THR A 344 22.76 -11.89 -4.29
N SER A 345 21.73 -12.68 -4.60
CA SER A 345 21.72 -14.13 -4.49
C SER A 345 21.17 -14.79 -5.75
N GLN A 346 21.49 -14.22 -6.92
CA GLN A 346 21.06 -14.79 -8.19
C GLN A 346 21.59 -16.24 -8.31
N PRO A 347 20.73 -17.22 -8.57
CA PRO A 347 21.16 -18.61 -8.67
C PRO A 347 22.08 -18.78 -9.88
N THR A 348 23.19 -19.48 -9.68
CA THR A 348 24.15 -19.82 -10.75
C THR A 348 23.74 -21.08 -11.52
N SER A 349 22.83 -21.89 -10.98
CA SER A 349 22.29 -23.11 -11.57
C SER A 349 20.80 -23.28 -11.23
N LEU A 350 20.06 -23.99 -12.10
CA LEU A 350 18.67 -24.41 -11.86
C LEU A 350 18.53 -25.35 -10.65
N SER A 351 19.61 -26.06 -10.29
CA SER A 351 19.62 -27.06 -9.22
C SER A 351 19.74 -26.47 -7.81
N ASP A 352 20.14 -25.19 -7.68
CA ASP A 352 20.81 -24.77 -6.45
C ASP A 352 19.95 -24.00 -5.44
N LEU A 353 18.77 -23.46 -5.79
CA LEU A 353 17.95 -22.72 -4.82
C LEU A 353 16.46 -22.75 -5.18
N ALA A 354 15.59 -23.02 -4.20
CA ALA A 354 14.18 -22.68 -4.30
C ALA A 354 14.03 -21.16 -4.52
N PRO A 355 13.15 -20.70 -5.42
CA PRO A 355 12.94 -19.28 -5.63
C PRO A 355 12.51 -18.58 -4.35
N SER A 356 13.05 -17.38 -4.13
CA SER A 356 12.70 -16.58 -2.94
C SER A 356 11.24 -16.09 -2.99
N LEU A 357 10.71 -15.95 -4.21
CA LEU A 357 9.39 -15.40 -4.49
C LEU A 357 8.88 -15.83 -5.86
N PHE A 358 7.57 -16.06 -5.96
CA PHE A 358 6.85 -16.14 -7.23
C PHE A 358 5.88 -14.97 -7.30
N LEU A 359 5.96 -14.20 -8.39
CA LEU A 359 5.12 -13.04 -8.66
C LEU A 359 4.05 -13.44 -9.68
N PRO A 360 2.79 -13.67 -9.26
CA PRO A 360 1.72 -14.06 -10.18
C PRO A 360 1.49 -12.97 -11.23
N SER A 361 1.28 -13.37 -12.47
CA SER A 361 0.97 -12.46 -13.57
C SER A 361 0.06 -13.14 -14.60
N THR A 362 -0.61 -12.33 -15.42
CA THR A 362 -1.35 -12.84 -16.58
C THR A 362 -0.40 -13.03 -17.76
N PRO A 363 -0.32 -14.23 -18.36
CA PRO A 363 0.37 -14.40 -19.63
C PRO A 363 -0.39 -13.63 -20.73
N PRO A 364 0.23 -12.71 -21.50
CA PRO A 364 -0.49 -12.07 -22.60
C PRO A 364 -1.03 -13.04 -23.67
N SER A 365 -0.52 -14.28 -23.79
CA SER A 365 -1.07 -15.32 -24.68
C SER A 365 -2.40 -15.93 -24.20
N CYS A 366 -2.76 -15.76 -22.92
CA CYS A 366 -4.02 -16.26 -22.34
C CYS A 366 -5.17 -15.23 -22.42
N MET A 367 -4.92 -14.06 -23.00
CA MET A 367 -5.84 -12.92 -22.98
C MET A 367 -6.79 -12.84 -24.18
N ARG A 368 -6.58 -13.60 -25.26
CA ARG A 368 -7.48 -13.62 -26.42
C ARG A 368 -7.93 -15.04 -26.67
N ALA A 369 -9.01 -15.47 -26.00
CA ALA A 369 -9.76 -16.70 -26.27
C ALA A 369 -8.95 -17.73 -27.07
N THR A 370 -7.84 -18.20 -26.51
CA THR A 370 -7.01 -19.15 -27.22
C THR A 370 -7.79 -20.44 -27.12
N GLU A 371 -8.14 -21.00 -28.28
CA GLU A 371 -8.53 -22.40 -28.38
C GLU A 371 -7.34 -23.17 -27.78
N LEU A 372 -7.49 -23.57 -26.51
CA LEU A 372 -6.64 -24.59 -25.93
C LEU A 372 -7.04 -25.83 -26.70
N GLY A 373 -6.30 -26.25 -27.73
CA GLY A 373 -6.57 -27.57 -28.32
C GLY A 373 -6.38 -28.64 -27.23
N PRO A 374 -7.12 -29.75 -27.22
CA PRO A 374 -8.37 -30.13 -27.89
C PRO A 374 -9.64 -29.71 -27.11
N TYR A 375 -9.66 -28.53 -26.47
CA TYR A 375 -10.75 -28.08 -25.61
C TYR A 375 -11.65 -27.03 -26.27
N THR A 376 -12.94 -27.07 -25.94
CA THR A 376 -13.92 -26.05 -26.34
C THR A 376 -14.28 -25.18 -25.14
N ALA A 377 -14.14 -23.86 -25.29
CA ALA A 377 -14.51 -22.90 -24.25
C ALA A 377 -16.03 -22.71 -24.16
N GLY A 378 -16.56 -22.78 -22.95
CA GLY A 378 -17.93 -22.40 -22.61
C GLY A 378 -18.08 -20.90 -22.30
N ALA A 379 -19.30 -20.50 -21.94
CA ALA A 379 -19.61 -19.11 -21.63
C ALA A 379 -18.83 -18.60 -20.40
N GLU A 380 -18.21 -17.44 -20.55
CA GLU A 380 -17.48 -16.76 -19.48
C GLU A 380 -18.47 -16.23 -18.42
N LYS A 381 -18.11 -16.40 -17.14
CA LYS A 381 -18.87 -15.90 -15.99
C LYS A 381 -18.01 -14.95 -15.19
N GLU A 382 -18.52 -13.76 -14.88
CA GLU A 382 -17.86 -12.78 -14.01
C GLU A 382 -18.56 -12.74 -12.64
N ALA A 383 -17.79 -12.71 -11.57
CA ALA A 383 -18.28 -12.57 -10.21
C ALA A 383 -17.30 -11.72 -9.39
N GLU A 384 -17.86 -10.86 -8.53
CA GLU A 384 -17.12 -10.20 -7.47
C GLU A 384 -17.31 -10.98 -6.16
N GLN A 385 -16.22 -11.18 -5.43
CA GLN A 385 -16.18 -12.00 -4.23
C GLN A 385 -15.24 -11.41 -3.19
N VAL A 386 -15.52 -11.70 -1.91
CA VAL A 386 -14.58 -11.53 -0.81
C VAL A 386 -14.25 -12.91 -0.25
N ARG A 387 -12.96 -13.22 -0.09
CA ARG A 387 -12.48 -14.47 0.49
C ARG A 387 -11.76 -14.19 1.81
N LEU A 388 -12.18 -14.85 2.87
CA LEU A 388 -11.53 -14.82 4.18
C LEU A 388 -10.80 -16.15 4.39
N TYR A 389 -9.49 -16.09 4.60
CA TYR A 389 -8.66 -17.27 4.82
C TYR A 389 -8.26 -17.34 6.29
N TYR A 390 -8.72 -18.39 6.95
CA TYR A 390 -8.40 -18.76 8.31
C TYR A 390 -7.42 -19.92 8.30
N ARG A 391 -6.26 -19.77 8.94
CA ARG A 391 -5.24 -20.84 8.96
C ARG A 391 -5.12 -21.46 10.33
N ALA A 392 -5.01 -22.77 10.33
CA ALA A 392 -4.55 -23.59 11.44
C ALA A 392 -3.31 -24.38 11.01
N THR A 393 -2.63 -24.97 12.00
CA THR A 393 -1.59 -25.97 11.76
C THR A 393 -2.07 -27.29 12.38
N LEU A 394 -2.23 -28.32 11.56
CA LEU A 394 -2.61 -29.66 11.99
C LEU A 394 -1.50 -30.63 11.56
N ASP A 395 -0.93 -31.38 12.51
CA ASP A 395 0.21 -32.29 12.28
C ASP A 395 1.38 -31.61 11.55
N ALA A 396 1.73 -30.39 11.96
CA ALA A 396 2.75 -29.54 11.34
C ALA A 396 2.49 -29.13 9.87
N ARG A 397 1.28 -29.41 9.33
CA ARG A 397 0.85 -28.98 7.99
C ARG A 397 -0.14 -27.81 8.07
N PRO A 398 -0.04 -26.82 7.17
CA PRO A 398 -1.02 -25.75 7.11
C PRO A 398 -2.36 -26.29 6.61
N LEU A 399 -3.43 -25.93 7.31
CA LEU A 399 -4.81 -26.21 6.95
C LEU A 399 -5.56 -24.88 6.90
N ASP A 400 -6.14 -24.57 5.75
CA ASP A 400 -6.87 -23.32 5.55
C ASP A 400 -8.38 -23.59 5.51
N LEU A 401 -9.14 -22.78 6.23
CA LEU A 401 -10.58 -22.62 6.07
C LEU A 401 -10.83 -21.34 5.27
N VAL A 402 -11.48 -21.46 4.12
CA VAL A 402 -11.78 -20.35 3.22
C VAL A 402 -13.26 -20.09 3.21
N ILE A 403 -13.65 -18.86 3.54
CA ILE A 403 -15.02 -18.37 3.51
C ILE A 403 -15.15 -17.46 2.30
N THR A 404 -16.00 -17.83 1.35
CA THR A 404 -16.28 -17.04 0.15
C THR A 404 -17.63 -16.34 0.32
N LEU A 405 -17.60 -15.02 0.18
CA LEU A 405 -18.76 -14.16 0.12
C LEU A 405 -18.91 -13.66 -1.32
N HIS A 406 -20.09 -13.77 -1.90
CA HIS A 406 -20.39 -13.13 -3.18
C HIS A 406 -20.78 -11.67 -2.94
N THR A 407 -20.19 -10.75 -3.67
CA THR A 407 -20.45 -9.32 -3.53
C THR A 407 -21.28 -8.83 -4.70
N THR A 408 -22.34 -8.11 -4.37
CA THR A 408 -23.17 -7.34 -5.28
C THR A 408 -23.07 -5.85 -4.90
N PRO A 409 -23.48 -4.92 -5.77
CA PRO A 409 -23.43 -3.48 -5.44
C PRO A 409 -24.16 -3.10 -4.14
N GLU A 410 -25.14 -3.92 -3.73
CA GLU A 410 -26.04 -3.62 -2.61
C GLU A 410 -25.70 -4.42 -1.35
N ARG A 411 -25.06 -5.59 -1.48
CA ARG A 411 -24.78 -6.49 -0.35
C ARG A 411 -23.71 -7.54 -0.66
N SER A 412 -23.08 -8.04 0.40
CA SER A 412 -22.32 -9.29 0.39
C SER A 412 -23.17 -10.44 0.91
N ILE A 413 -23.06 -11.62 0.31
CA ILE A 413 -23.85 -12.81 0.66
C ILE A 413 -22.90 -13.97 0.86
N PHE A 414 -23.08 -14.73 1.94
CA PHE A 414 -22.33 -15.97 2.14
C PHE A 414 -22.58 -16.96 0.99
N GLN A 415 -21.52 -17.35 0.29
CA GLN A 415 -21.59 -18.30 -0.82
C GLN A 415 -21.22 -19.70 -0.36
N GLU A 416 -20.02 -19.86 0.20
CA GLU A 416 -19.52 -21.17 0.64
C GLU A 416 -18.41 -21.07 1.68
N ALA A 417 -18.16 -22.20 2.34
CA ALA A 417 -17.04 -22.40 3.25
C ALA A 417 -16.35 -23.72 2.90
N GLN A 418 -15.03 -23.70 2.73
CA GLN A 418 -14.25 -24.85 2.27
C GLN A 418 -12.95 -25.01 3.07
N TRP A 419 -12.64 -26.25 3.44
CA TRP A 419 -11.32 -26.65 3.90
C TRP A 419 -10.39 -26.83 2.71
N ILE A 420 -9.15 -26.35 2.84
CA ILE A 420 -8.14 -26.38 1.79
C ILE A 420 -6.80 -26.80 2.38
N VAL A 421 -6.18 -27.79 1.75
CA VAL A 421 -4.76 -28.15 1.92
C VAL A 421 -4.09 -27.96 0.57
N GLN A 422 -2.96 -27.24 0.54
CA GLN A 422 -2.27 -26.94 -0.72
C GLN A 422 -0.76 -27.19 -0.59
N SER A 423 -0.19 -27.78 -1.63
CA SER A 423 1.25 -27.86 -1.86
C SER A 423 1.58 -27.29 -3.24
N SER A 424 2.74 -26.65 -3.38
CA SER A 424 3.12 -25.97 -4.62
C SER A 424 4.59 -26.17 -4.94
N THR A 425 4.92 -26.23 -6.24
CA THR A 425 6.28 -26.14 -6.76
C THR A 425 6.36 -25.13 -7.90
N ASP A 426 7.53 -24.55 -8.09
CA ASP A 426 7.79 -23.58 -9.15
C ASP A 426 8.52 -24.26 -10.32
N VAL A 427 8.02 -24.04 -11.53
CA VAL A 427 8.61 -24.49 -12.79
C VAL A 427 9.24 -23.30 -13.49
N LEU A 428 10.57 -23.31 -13.50
CA LEU A 428 11.38 -22.27 -14.12
C LEU A 428 11.42 -22.46 -15.63
N CYS A 429 11.15 -21.40 -16.39
CA CYS A 429 11.16 -21.42 -17.85
C CYS A 429 12.10 -20.34 -18.40
N PRO A 430 13.43 -20.46 -18.23
CA PRO A 430 14.38 -19.36 -18.46
C PRO A 430 14.42 -18.86 -19.92
N ALA A 431 14.02 -19.71 -20.87
CA ALA A 431 13.91 -19.39 -22.29
C ALA A 431 12.58 -18.72 -22.68
N ALA A 432 11.55 -18.79 -21.83
CA ALA A 432 10.28 -18.12 -22.00
C ALA A 432 10.24 -16.79 -21.23
N SER A 433 9.28 -15.93 -21.52
CA SER A 433 9.04 -14.68 -20.79
C SER A 433 8.31 -14.88 -19.46
N ILE A 434 7.82 -16.08 -19.17
CA ILE A 434 7.00 -16.39 -17.99
C ILE A 434 7.37 -17.75 -17.41
N ASP A 435 7.27 -17.88 -16.09
CA ASP A 435 7.42 -19.12 -15.32
C ASP A 435 6.02 -19.61 -14.89
N ALA A 436 5.95 -20.83 -14.34
CA ALA A 436 4.71 -21.40 -13.83
C ALA A 436 4.87 -21.87 -12.38
N ARG A 437 3.77 -21.86 -11.63
CA ARG A 437 3.63 -22.49 -10.32
C ARG A 437 2.57 -23.56 -10.41
N ILE A 438 2.98 -24.80 -10.19
CA ILE A 438 2.08 -25.96 -10.16
C ILE A 438 1.72 -26.23 -8.71
N SER A 439 0.43 -26.41 -8.43
CA SER A 439 -0.07 -26.67 -7.09
C SER A 439 -1.03 -27.86 -7.09
N ALA A 440 -0.82 -28.78 -6.16
CA ALA A 440 -1.83 -29.75 -5.78
C ALA A 440 -2.67 -29.14 -4.66
N GLN A 441 -3.99 -29.19 -4.80
CA GLN A 441 -4.90 -28.61 -3.82
C GLN A 441 -6.02 -29.61 -3.52
N SER A 442 -6.11 -30.02 -2.25
CA SER A 442 -7.23 -30.81 -1.75
C SER A 442 -8.23 -29.90 -1.08
N THR A 443 -9.50 -30.04 -1.44
CA THR A 443 -10.60 -29.23 -0.90
C THR A 443 -11.75 -30.11 -0.43
N ALA A 444 -12.40 -29.70 0.65
CA ALA A 444 -13.64 -30.31 1.12
C ALA A 444 -14.60 -29.22 1.60
N PRO A 445 -15.91 -29.32 1.33
CA PRO A 445 -16.87 -28.36 1.86
C PRO A 445 -16.88 -28.47 3.39
N MET A 446 -16.99 -27.33 4.06
CA MET A 446 -17.11 -27.27 5.51
C MET A 446 -18.57 -27.54 5.92
N HIS A 447 -18.76 -28.29 7.01
CA HIS A 447 -20.08 -28.50 7.56
C HIS A 447 -20.60 -27.20 8.21
N THR A 448 -21.63 -26.57 7.61
CA THR A 448 -22.10 -25.24 8.03
C THR A 448 -22.63 -25.17 9.46
N ARG A 449 -23.08 -26.27 10.08
CA ARG A 449 -23.45 -26.26 11.51
C ARG A 449 -22.25 -26.01 12.41
N ALA A 450 -21.05 -26.47 12.04
CA ALA A 450 -19.85 -26.24 12.83
C ALA A 450 -19.46 -24.75 12.87
N LEU A 451 -19.90 -23.96 11.89
CA LEU A 451 -19.70 -22.50 11.91
C LEU A 451 -20.61 -21.79 12.92
N ARG A 452 -21.80 -22.33 13.19
CA ARG A 452 -22.80 -21.71 14.09
C ARG A 452 -22.32 -21.57 15.53
N GLU A 453 -21.37 -22.40 15.92
CA GLU A 453 -20.78 -22.40 17.26
C GLU A 453 -19.57 -21.45 17.37
N THR A 454 -19.28 -20.69 16.31
CA THR A 454 -18.12 -19.80 16.23
C THR A 454 -18.53 -18.33 16.10
N ALA A 455 -17.58 -17.43 16.37
CA ALA A 455 -17.77 -16.00 16.13
C ALA A 455 -18.06 -15.64 14.66
N LEU A 456 -17.78 -16.54 13.71
CA LEU A 456 -18.10 -16.34 12.30
C LEU A 456 -19.61 -16.32 12.06
N ASP A 457 -20.40 -17.05 12.83
CA ASP A 457 -21.85 -17.08 12.66
C ASP A 457 -22.47 -15.70 12.88
N THR A 458 -22.09 -15.03 13.97
CA THR A 458 -22.54 -13.66 14.26
C THR A 458 -22.15 -12.70 13.15
N TYR A 459 -20.93 -12.83 12.63
CA TYR A 459 -20.46 -12.02 11.50
C TYR A 459 -21.28 -12.28 10.23
N LEU A 460 -21.48 -13.54 9.83
CA LEU A 460 -22.26 -13.90 8.64
C LEU A 460 -23.73 -13.47 8.76
N GLN A 461 -24.32 -13.59 9.96
CA GLN A 461 -25.67 -13.10 10.25
C GLN A 461 -25.73 -11.58 10.14
N SER A 462 -24.73 -10.86 10.65
CA SER A 462 -24.69 -9.40 10.56
C SER A 462 -24.56 -8.89 9.12
N ILE A 463 -23.79 -9.57 8.27
CA ILE A 463 -23.70 -9.25 6.84
C ILE A 463 -25.04 -9.45 6.15
N ASN A 464 -25.73 -10.56 6.44
CA ASN A 464 -27.04 -10.83 5.85
C ASN A 464 -28.08 -9.80 6.31
N ALA A 465 -28.06 -9.40 7.59
CA ALA A 465 -28.98 -8.41 8.15
C ALA A 465 -28.74 -6.99 7.62
N TRP A 466 -27.49 -6.61 7.35
CA TRP A 466 -27.14 -5.32 6.74
C TRP A 466 -27.70 -5.14 5.33
N GLY A 467 -27.82 -6.23 4.57
CA GLY A 467 -28.41 -6.21 3.23
C GLY A 467 -29.90 -5.88 3.19
N ASP A 468 -30.62 -6.07 4.30
CA ASP A 468 -32.07 -5.83 4.37
C ASP A 468 -32.44 -4.38 4.80
N VAL A 469 -31.49 -3.63 5.38
CA VAL A 469 -31.72 -2.25 5.87
C VAL A 469 -31.53 -1.20 4.76
N ALA A 470 -30.91 -1.58 3.63
CA ALA A 470 -30.63 -0.67 2.51
C ALA A 470 -31.81 -0.47 1.52
N SER A 471 -33.06 -0.64 1.96
CA SER A 471 -34.20 -0.09 1.23
C SER A 471 -34.34 1.39 1.56
N PRO A 472 -34.19 2.33 0.61
CA PRO A 472 -34.38 3.75 0.87
C PRO A 472 -35.89 4.05 0.98
N GLY A 473 -36.46 3.74 2.14
CA GLY A 473 -37.75 4.20 2.59
C GLY A 473 -37.55 5.42 3.47
N VAL A 474 -37.94 6.57 2.93
CA VAL A 474 -38.23 7.86 3.58
C VAL A 474 -38.33 7.81 5.11
N ASP A 475 -37.61 8.72 5.78
CA ASP A 475 -37.59 9.03 7.23
C ASP A 475 -36.43 8.46 8.06
N ALA A 476 -35.25 9.09 7.93
CA ALA A 476 -34.22 9.06 8.97
C ALA A 476 -33.60 10.45 9.17
N LEU A 477 -34.44 11.40 9.63
CA LEU A 477 -33.98 12.63 10.27
C LEU A 477 -33.60 12.32 11.73
N ALA A 478 -32.43 11.75 11.95
CA ALA A 478 -31.80 11.67 13.27
C ALA A 478 -30.30 12.02 13.11
N PRO A 479 -29.83 13.17 13.64
CA PRO A 479 -28.46 13.63 13.42
C PRO A 479 -27.35 12.88 14.19
N ASP A 480 -27.68 11.88 15.01
CA ASP A 480 -26.73 11.29 15.98
C ASP A 480 -26.39 9.81 15.76
N ALA A 481 -26.74 9.22 14.60
CA ALA A 481 -26.23 7.90 14.25
C ALA A 481 -24.82 8.04 13.67
N ALA A 482 -23.80 7.81 14.51
CA ALA A 482 -22.43 7.58 14.04
C ALA A 482 -22.44 6.60 12.85
N PRO A 483 -21.61 6.81 11.81
CA PRO A 483 -21.63 5.94 10.63
C PRO A 483 -21.43 4.51 11.11
N HIS A 484 -22.48 3.69 11.01
CA HIS A 484 -22.41 2.28 11.36
C HIS A 484 -21.22 1.70 10.58
N HIS A 485 -20.20 1.23 11.30
CA HIS A 485 -19.06 0.59 10.68
C HIS A 485 -19.49 -0.82 10.25
N ALA A 486 -19.17 -1.21 9.01
CA ALA A 486 -19.41 -2.59 8.57
C ALA A 486 -18.78 -3.56 9.58
N PRO A 487 -19.47 -4.65 9.95
CA PRO A 487 -18.96 -5.61 10.92
C PRO A 487 -17.63 -6.18 10.42
N LEU A 488 -16.61 -6.21 11.29
CA LEU A 488 -15.30 -6.77 10.98
C LEU A 488 -15.33 -8.30 11.09
N ALA A 489 -14.62 -8.99 10.20
CA ALA A 489 -14.47 -10.43 10.27
C ALA A 489 -13.78 -10.85 11.59
N PRO A 490 -14.20 -11.95 12.24
CA PRO A 490 -13.56 -12.44 13.46
C PRO A 490 -12.10 -12.77 13.20
N ARG A 491 -11.21 -12.37 14.12
CA ARG A 491 -9.76 -12.57 13.97
C ARG A 491 -9.32 -14.00 14.26
N THR A 492 -10.00 -14.65 15.19
CA THR A 492 -9.73 -16.02 15.57
C THR A 492 -11.04 -16.80 15.59
N LEU A 493 -10.96 -18.05 15.18
CA LEU A 493 -12.05 -19.00 15.28
C LEU A 493 -11.59 -20.14 16.18
N GLY A 494 -12.47 -20.48 17.09
CA GLY A 494 -12.35 -21.65 17.91
C GLY A 494 -13.28 -22.73 17.40
N MET A 495 -12.74 -23.87 17.01
CA MET A 495 -13.55 -24.99 16.53
C MET A 495 -13.28 -26.23 17.35
N ARG A 496 -14.34 -26.89 17.81
CA ARG A 496 -14.22 -28.11 18.58
C ARG A 496 -13.81 -29.28 17.69
N LEU A 497 -12.79 -30.03 18.11
CA LEU A 497 -12.24 -31.19 17.44
C LEU A 497 -12.30 -32.39 18.40
N GLY A 498 -13.50 -32.93 18.62
CA GLY A 498 -13.73 -33.92 19.68
C GLY A 498 -13.55 -33.30 21.08
N ASP A 499 -12.52 -33.76 21.81
CA ASP A 499 -12.13 -33.22 23.12
C ASP A 499 -11.11 -32.06 23.01
N ASP A 500 -10.49 -31.90 21.84
CA ASP A 500 -9.52 -30.84 21.56
C ASP A 500 -10.17 -29.63 20.88
N PHE A 501 -9.37 -28.58 20.68
CA PHE A 501 -9.81 -27.34 20.06
C PHE A 501 -8.84 -26.90 18.96
N LEU A 502 -9.38 -26.77 17.75
CA LEU A 502 -8.66 -26.24 16.60
C LEU A 502 -8.78 -24.72 16.61
N HIS A 503 -7.66 -24.04 16.82
CA HIS A 503 -7.57 -22.59 16.73
C HIS A 503 -7.20 -22.17 15.31
N LEU A 504 -8.09 -21.42 14.68
CA LEU A 504 -7.81 -20.80 13.39
C LEU A 504 -7.62 -19.29 13.56
N SER A 505 -6.69 -18.73 12.81
CA SER A 505 -6.45 -17.28 12.76
C SER A 505 -6.71 -16.75 11.36
N LEU A 506 -7.47 -15.66 11.24
CA LEU A 506 -7.64 -14.93 10.00
C LEU A 506 -6.28 -14.37 9.58
N TYR A 507 -5.72 -14.89 8.50
CA TYR A 507 -4.37 -14.52 8.06
C TYR A 507 -4.36 -13.87 6.67
N ARG A 508 -5.51 -13.78 5.98
CA ARG A 508 -5.64 -13.09 4.69
C ARG A 508 -7.11 -12.84 4.34
N THR A 509 -7.45 -11.61 3.97
CA THR A 509 -8.67 -11.30 3.23
C THR A 509 -8.32 -10.92 1.81
N GLU A 510 -9.13 -11.35 0.85
CA GLU A 510 -8.99 -11.04 -0.57
C GLU A 510 -10.31 -10.47 -1.09
N THR A 511 -10.27 -9.31 -1.75
CA THR A 511 -11.33 -8.86 -2.66
C THR A 511 -10.95 -9.32 -4.06
N VAL A 512 -11.81 -10.08 -4.72
CA VAL A 512 -11.53 -10.74 -6.00
C VAL A 512 -12.62 -10.39 -7.01
N VAL A 513 -12.21 -9.83 -8.15
CA VAL A 513 -13.04 -9.82 -9.36
C VAL A 513 -12.56 -10.96 -10.23
N GLN A 514 -13.38 -12.00 -10.37
CA GLN A 514 -13.03 -13.22 -11.06
C GLN A 514 -13.86 -13.39 -12.33
N ARG A 515 -13.17 -13.68 -13.43
CA ARG A 515 -13.76 -14.23 -14.65
C ARG A 515 -13.39 -15.69 -14.80
N THR A 516 -14.40 -16.53 -15.03
CA THR A 516 -14.25 -17.97 -15.17
C THR A 516 -14.68 -18.40 -16.56
N THR A 517 -13.79 -19.07 -17.28
CA THR A 517 -14.10 -19.73 -18.55
C THR A 517 -13.99 -21.24 -18.36
N PRO A 518 -15.10 -21.99 -18.40
CA PRO A 518 -15.07 -23.45 -18.37
C PRO A 518 -14.63 -24.00 -19.74
N TYR A 519 -13.90 -25.10 -19.75
CA TYR A 519 -13.40 -25.79 -20.95
C TYR A 519 -13.77 -27.28 -20.87
N LYS A 520 -14.21 -27.83 -21.99
CA LYS A 520 -14.59 -29.24 -22.18
C LYS A 520 -13.67 -29.89 -23.21
N LEU A 521 -13.42 -31.20 -23.12
CA LEU A 521 -12.72 -31.91 -24.19
C LEU A 521 -13.60 -31.97 -25.44
N GLN A 522 -13.00 -31.76 -26.61
CA GLN A 522 -13.64 -32.07 -27.89
C GLN A 522 -13.88 -33.58 -27.94
N ASP A 523 -15.07 -33.97 -28.39
CA ASP A 523 -15.50 -35.37 -28.59
C ASP A 523 -15.83 -36.21 -27.33
N GLU A 524 -15.85 -35.63 -26.11
CA GLU A 524 -16.39 -36.34 -24.94
C GLU A 524 -17.93 -36.25 -24.83
N PRO A 525 -18.60 -37.36 -24.44
CA PRO A 525 -20.06 -37.42 -24.32
C PRO A 525 -20.60 -36.68 -23.08
N GLU A 526 -19.75 -36.36 -22.11
CA GLU A 526 -20.14 -35.68 -20.87
C GLU A 526 -20.11 -34.16 -21.04
N ASP A 527 -21.19 -33.51 -20.60
CA ASP A 527 -21.34 -32.06 -20.65
C ASP A 527 -20.61 -31.33 -19.50
N GLU A 528 -19.75 -32.03 -18.76
CA GLU A 528 -19.06 -31.47 -17.60
C GLU A 528 -17.73 -30.80 -17.99
N PRO A 529 -17.46 -29.60 -17.47
CA PRO A 529 -16.16 -28.98 -17.68
C PRO A 529 -15.09 -29.74 -16.91
N ILE A 530 -14.02 -30.11 -17.61
CA ILE A 530 -12.84 -30.75 -17.01
C ILE A 530 -11.77 -29.73 -16.62
N LEU A 531 -11.85 -28.51 -17.17
CA LEU A 531 -10.87 -27.46 -16.99
C LEU A 531 -11.55 -26.09 -16.79
N HIS A 532 -11.02 -25.28 -15.87
CA HIS A 532 -11.46 -23.91 -15.64
C HIS A 532 -10.28 -22.95 -15.75
N LEU A 533 -10.42 -21.95 -16.63
CA LEU A 533 -9.54 -20.79 -16.65
C LEU A 533 -10.13 -19.70 -15.76
N TYR A 534 -9.41 -19.33 -14.72
CA TYR A 534 -9.71 -18.22 -13.82
C TYR A 534 -8.82 -17.03 -14.15
N LYS A 535 -9.43 -15.89 -14.46
CA LYS A 535 -8.75 -14.59 -14.56
C LYS A 535 -9.21 -13.76 -13.37
N GLU A 536 -8.32 -13.55 -12.42
CA GLU A 536 -8.63 -12.91 -11.14
C GLU A 536 -7.89 -11.57 -11.06
N ALA A 537 -8.62 -10.51 -10.72
CA ALA A 537 -8.05 -9.31 -10.15
C ALA A 537 -8.24 -9.38 -8.63
N THR A 538 -7.15 -9.54 -7.88
CA THR A 538 -7.16 -9.78 -6.44
C THR A 538 -6.51 -8.63 -5.69
N LYS A 539 -7.19 -8.10 -4.68
CA LYS A 539 -6.65 -7.15 -3.71
C LYS A 539 -6.68 -7.78 -2.33
N THR A 540 -5.52 -7.84 -1.67
CA THR A 540 -5.43 -8.30 -0.27
C THR A 540 -5.38 -7.12 0.70
N ASP A 541 -5.65 -7.36 1.99
CA ASP A 541 -5.59 -6.30 3.03
C ASP A 541 -4.25 -5.55 3.07
N ALA A 542 -3.16 -6.25 2.73
CA ALA A 542 -1.82 -5.70 2.70
C ALA A 542 -1.50 -4.89 1.42
N MET A 543 -2.35 -4.97 0.39
CA MET A 543 -2.14 -4.38 -0.93
C MET A 543 -2.97 -3.11 -1.15
N GLN A 544 -2.34 -2.07 -1.71
CA GLN A 544 -3.07 -0.83 -2.06
C GLN A 544 -3.93 -0.98 -3.33
N GLY A 545 -3.57 -1.88 -4.25
CA GLY A 545 -4.24 -2.08 -5.53
C GLY A 545 -4.50 -3.55 -5.85
N PHE A 546 -5.22 -3.80 -6.93
CA PHE A 546 -5.47 -5.16 -7.43
C PHE A 546 -4.25 -5.66 -8.21
N ALA A 547 -3.86 -6.93 -7.98
CA ALA A 547 -2.98 -7.68 -8.86
C ALA A 547 -3.82 -8.59 -9.75
N ILE A 548 -3.43 -8.69 -11.02
CA ILE A 548 -4.14 -9.51 -11.99
C ILE A 548 -3.33 -10.78 -12.26
N ALA A 549 -3.97 -11.93 -12.12
CA ALA A 549 -3.38 -13.21 -12.41
C ALA A 549 -4.34 -14.10 -13.20
N ALA A 550 -3.77 -15.01 -13.98
CA ALA A 550 -4.52 -16.09 -14.59
C ALA A 550 -4.10 -17.41 -13.94
N THR A 551 -5.08 -18.25 -13.60
CA THR A 551 -4.83 -19.61 -13.13
C THR A 551 -5.72 -20.60 -13.86
N ILE A 552 -5.19 -21.79 -14.12
CA ILE A 552 -5.90 -22.89 -14.73
C ILE A 552 -6.11 -23.94 -13.65
N ASN A 553 -7.32 -24.47 -13.54
CA ASN A 553 -7.67 -25.50 -12.57
C ASN A 553 -8.36 -26.66 -13.27
N TRP A 554 -7.94 -27.88 -12.96
CA TRP A 554 -8.63 -29.08 -13.40
C TRP A 554 -9.69 -29.46 -12.36
N THR A 555 -10.87 -29.91 -12.77
CA THR A 555 -11.92 -30.30 -11.82
C THR A 555 -11.58 -31.57 -11.03
N HIS A 556 -10.70 -32.41 -11.60
CA HIS A 556 -10.18 -33.63 -11.01
C HIS A 556 -8.67 -33.72 -11.21
N TRP A 557 -8.01 -34.64 -10.51
CA TRP A 557 -6.60 -34.93 -10.76
C TRP A 557 -6.46 -35.50 -12.19
N PRO A 558 -5.77 -34.81 -13.11
CA PRO A 558 -5.71 -35.24 -14.50
C PRO A 558 -4.84 -36.49 -14.66
N SER A 559 -4.97 -37.22 -15.78
CA SER A 559 -4.07 -38.33 -16.08
C SER A 559 -2.66 -37.84 -16.46
N SER A 560 -1.63 -38.67 -16.34
CA SER A 560 -0.22 -38.27 -16.56
C SER A 560 0.05 -37.72 -17.96
N ASP A 561 -0.65 -38.24 -18.97
CA ASP A 561 -0.38 -37.94 -20.38
C ASP A 561 -1.02 -36.59 -20.77
N GLU A 562 -2.20 -36.26 -20.24
CA GLU A 562 -2.92 -34.99 -20.46
C GLU A 562 -2.23 -33.79 -19.77
N GLN A 563 -1.57 -34.04 -18.64
CA GLN A 563 -0.88 -33.03 -17.83
C GLN A 563 0.31 -32.40 -18.58
N VAL A 564 1.20 -33.25 -19.08
CA VAL A 564 2.48 -32.81 -19.65
C VAL A 564 2.27 -32.14 -21.00
N GLU A 565 1.33 -32.63 -21.80
CA GLU A 565 1.01 -32.06 -23.11
C GLU A 565 0.40 -30.66 -23.00
N LEU A 566 -0.63 -30.48 -22.16
CA LEU A 566 -1.29 -29.19 -21.96
C LEU A 566 -0.36 -28.16 -21.28
N LEU A 567 0.39 -28.56 -20.25
CA LEU A 567 1.41 -27.70 -19.63
C LEU A 567 2.48 -27.29 -20.65
N SER A 568 2.90 -28.23 -21.51
CA SER A 568 3.87 -27.96 -22.55
C SER A 568 3.32 -26.98 -23.58
N GLU A 569 2.06 -27.08 -24.00
CA GLU A 569 1.44 -26.14 -24.95
C GLU A 569 1.28 -24.73 -24.36
N LEU A 570 0.81 -24.63 -23.11
CA LEU A 570 0.63 -23.38 -22.39
C LEU A 570 1.95 -22.62 -22.23
N VAL A 571 3.05 -23.33 -22.01
CA VAL A 571 4.40 -22.76 -21.90
C VAL A 571 5.07 -22.54 -23.27
N ARG A 572 4.78 -23.39 -24.28
CA ARG A 572 5.37 -23.32 -25.62
C ARG A 572 4.81 -22.21 -26.48
N THR A 573 3.59 -21.72 -26.22
CA THR A 573 2.95 -20.73 -27.08
C THR A 573 3.87 -19.51 -27.22
N PRO A 574 4.52 -19.32 -28.38
CA PRO A 574 5.51 -18.27 -28.50
C PRO A 574 4.78 -16.92 -28.40
N TYR A 575 5.30 -16.03 -27.56
CA TYR A 575 4.98 -14.61 -27.59
C TYR A 575 5.48 -14.00 -28.91
N LEU A 576 4.85 -14.37 -30.03
CA LEU A 576 5.15 -13.81 -31.34
C LEU A 576 4.86 -12.29 -31.39
N SER A 577 4.08 -11.76 -30.44
CA SER A 577 3.60 -10.38 -30.44
C SER A 577 4.43 -9.37 -29.62
N LEU A 578 5.58 -9.73 -29.05
CA LEU A 578 6.44 -8.79 -28.29
C LEU A 578 7.80 -8.53 -28.97
N GLY A 579 7.82 -8.55 -30.30
CA GLY A 579 8.94 -8.00 -31.06
C GLY A 579 10.03 -9.01 -31.38
N ARG A 580 9.69 -10.02 -32.19
CA ARG A 580 10.56 -10.35 -33.31
C ARG A 580 9.92 -9.78 -34.58
N GLN A 581 10.26 -8.52 -34.88
CA GLN A 581 10.59 -8.24 -36.28
C GLN A 581 11.88 -9.01 -36.54
N ALA A 582 11.76 -10.24 -37.03
CA ALA A 582 12.79 -10.82 -37.85
C ALA A 582 12.67 -10.16 -39.22
N SER A 583 13.47 -9.12 -39.43
CA SER A 583 13.98 -8.73 -40.75
C SER A 583 15.38 -8.17 -40.54
#